data_AF-A0A957Q4W2-F1
#
_entry.id   AF-A0A957Q4W2-F1
#
_cell.length_a   1.000
_cell.length_b   1.000
_cell.length_c   1.000
_cell.angle_alpha   90.00
_cell.angle_beta   90.00
_cell.angle_gamma   90.00
#
_symmetry.space_group_name_H-M   'P 1'
#
loop_
_entity.id
_entity.type
_entity.pdbx_description
1 polymer ?
#
loop_
_entity_poly.entity_id
_entity_poly.type
_entity_poly.pdbx_seq_one_letter_code
_entity_poly.pdbx_strand_id
1 'polypeptide(L)'
;MVDTLNYLMAHHDNLPATGQAKAIVWEHNTHVGDARATDMARAGMVNVGQLVREQHEDEGVVLVGFGSYRGSVIAGQRWGAPMERMVVPAAVPHSWESLLHQTAEGNQLLFSDELRKHADTLSVRGHRAIGVIYDPRQESRNYVPTILPERYDAFLFIDESTALHPLHVAPDADKPPDLYPWGV
;
A
#
# COMPACT_ATOMS: atom_id res chain seq x y z
N MET A 1 -3.87 -9.56 -12.02
CA MET A 1 -3.83 -8.09 -11.81
C MET A 1 -2.91 -7.45 -12.83
N VAL A 2 -1.61 -7.78 -12.84
CA VAL A 2 -0.66 -7.23 -13.85
C VAL A 2 -1.09 -7.50 -15.29
N ASP A 3 -1.51 -8.72 -15.64
CA ASP A 3 -2.00 -9.00 -17.01
C ASP A 3 -3.19 -8.11 -17.42
N THR A 4 -4.08 -7.81 -16.47
CA THR A 4 -5.22 -6.91 -16.70
C THR A 4 -4.75 -5.48 -16.91
N LEU A 5 -3.78 -5.01 -16.11
CA LEU A 5 -3.16 -3.70 -16.32
C LEU A 5 -2.53 -3.61 -17.71
N ASN A 6 -1.75 -4.61 -18.11
CA ASN A 6 -1.09 -4.66 -19.41
C ASN A 6 -2.09 -4.64 -20.57
N TYR A 7 -3.18 -5.40 -20.43
CA TYR A 7 -4.26 -5.40 -21.41
C TYR A 7 -4.93 -4.01 -21.54
N LEU A 8 -5.21 -3.36 -20.41
CA LEU A 8 -5.83 -2.02 -20.40
C LEU A 8 -4.90 -0.97 -21.01
N MET A 9 -3.61 -0.98 -20.64
CA MET A 9 -2.61 -0.08 -21.22
C MET A 9 -2.54 -0.24 -22.73
N ALA A 10 -2.40 -1.47 -23.23
CA ALA A 10 -2.37 -1.75 -24.67
C ALA A 10 -3.66 -1.33 -25.39
N HIS A 11 -4.83 -1.50 -24.75
CA HIS A 11 -6.09 -1.04 -25.34
C HIS A 11 -6.13 0.48 -25.49
N HIS A 12 -5.71 1.22 -24.45
CA HIS A 12 -5.78 2.67 -24.40
C HIS A 12 -4.66 3.37 -25.20
N ASP A 13 -3.49 2.76 -25.36
CA ASP A 13 -2.42 3.27 -26.22
C ASP A 13 -2.84 3.34 -27.70
N ASN A 14 -3.74 2.44 -28.12
CA ASN A 14 -4.22 2.37 -29.50
C ASN A 14 -5.37 3.35 -29.80
N LEU A 15 -5.82 4.16 -28.83
CA LEU A 15 -6.89 5.13 -29.03
C LEU A 15 -6.34 6.45 -29.59
N PRO A 16 -6.84 6.94 -30.76
CA PRO A 16 -6.31 8.13 -31.43
C PRO A 16 -6.39 9.44 -30.63
N ALA A 17 -7.16 9.47 -29.53
CA ALA A 17 -7.49 10.67 -28.77
C ALA A 17 -6.59 10.92 -27.55
N THR A 18 -5.77 9.95 -27.11
CA THR A 18 -5.17 9.96 -25.75
C THR A 18 -3.65 10.12 -25.69
N GLY A 19 -2.92 10.04 -26.80
CA GLY A 19 -1.45 9.94 -26.74
C GLY A 19 -1.00 8.66 -26.01
N GLN A 20 0.24 8.62 -25.51
CA GLN A 20 0.73 7.49 -24.70
C GLN A 20 -0.10 7.36 -23.41
N ALA A 21 -0.67 6.17 -23.19
CA ALA A 21 -1.51 5.88 -22.04
C ALA A 21 -0.70 5.94 -20.73
N LYS A 22 -1.38 6.30 -19.65
CA LYS A 22 -0.85 6.29 -18.28
C LYS A 22 -1.87 5.64 -17.37
N ALA A 23 -1.39 4.93 -16.36
CA ALA A 23 -2.24 4.29 -15.37
C ALA A 23 -1.86 4.69 -13.94
N ILE A 24 -2.85 4.65 -13.05
CA ILE A 24 -2.66 4.69 -11.60
C ILE A 24 -3.25 3.39 -11.06
N VAL A 25 -2.40 2.58 -10.43
CA VAL A 25 -2.83 1.36 -9.75
C VAL A 25 -2.98 1.68 -8.27
N TRP A 26 -4.22 1.61 -7.78
CA TRP A 26 -4.53 1.82 -6.37
C TRP A 26 -4.69 0.45 -5.69
N GLU A 27 -3.70 0.04 -4.91
CA GLU A 27 -3.76 -1.20 -4.14
C GLU A 27 -3.13 -1.01 -2.75
N HIS A 28 -3.28 -2.02 -1.90
CA HIS A 28 -2.66 -2.02 -0.57
C HIS A 28 -1.13 -2.04 -0.65
N ASN A 29 -0.44 -1.48 0.36
CA ASN A 29 1.03 -1.40 0.45
C ASN A 29 1.76 -2.73 0.20
N THR A 30 1.14 -3.86 0.55
CA THR A 30 1.69 -5.21 0.34
C THR A 30 1.74 -5.60 -1.14
N HIS A 31 0.95 -4.95 -1.99
CA HIS A 31 0.87 -5.23 -3.42
C HIS A 31 1.62 -4.20 -4.28
N VAL A 32 1.69 -2.92 -3.85
CA VAL A 32 2.29 -1.83 -4.66
C VAL A 32 3.77 -1.54 -4.41
N GLY A 33 4.31 -1.85 -3.23
CA GLY A 33 5.75 -1.63 -2.98
C GLY A 33 6.62 -2.65 -3.72
N ASP A 34 7.91 -2.40 -3.90
CA ASP A 34 8.82 -3.41 -4.45
C ASP A 34 9.01 -4.55 -3.43
N ALA A 35 8.53 -5.76 -3.77
CA ALA A 35 8.61 -6.93 -2.90
C ALA A 35 10.05 -7.35 -2.56
N ARG A 36 11.04 -6.97 -3.39
CA ARG A 36 12.47 -7.26 -3.15
C ARG A 36 13.02 -6.57 -1.92
N ALA A 37 12.39 -5.47 -1.50
CA ALA A 37 12.73 -4.72 -0.31
C ALA A 37 12.02 -5.22 0.97
N THR A 38 11.41 -6.41 0.91
CA THR A 38 10.66 -7.05 2.01
C THR A 38 11.06 -8.51 2.22
N ASP A 39 10.45 -9.18 3.19
CA ASP A 39 10.60 -10.62 3.38
C ASP A 39 9.93 -11.47 2.29
N MET A 40 9.06 -10.88 1.45
CA MET A 40 8.43 -11.56 0.31
C MET A 40 9.46 -12.19 -0.63
N ALA A 41 10.58 -11.51 -0.90
CA ALA A 41 11.64 -12.04 -1.76
C ALA A 41 12.27 -13.32 -1.21
N ARG A 42 12.48 -13.41 0.11
CA ARG A 42 12.99 -14.63 0.75
C ARG A 42 11.99 -15.78 0.67
N ALA A 43 10.69 -15.46 0.63
CA ALA A 43 9.62 -16.42 0.44
C ALA A 43 9.34 -16.77 -1.03
N GLY A 44 10.11 -16.22 -1.99
CA GLY A 44 9.88 -16.43 -3.42
C GLY A 44 8.57 -15.81 -3.93
N MET A 45 8.02 -14.85 -3.19
CA MET A 45 6.80 -14.13 -3.56
C MET A 45 7.15 -12.86 -4.34
N VAL A 46 6.30 -12.54 -5.31
CA VAL A 46 6.33 -11.29 -6.08
C VAL A 46 5.01 -10.53 -5.85
N ASN A 47 5.01 -9.24 -6.17
CA ASN A 47 3.80 -8.43 -6.13
C ASN A 47 3.68 -7.53 -7.37
N VAL A 48 2.56 -6.80 -7.46
CA VAL A 48 2.25 -5.94 -8.60
C VAL A 48 3.33 -4.86 -8.78
N GLY A 49 3.76 -4.22 -7.69
CA GLY A 49 4.79 -3.19 -7.71
C GLY A 49 6.10 -3.67 -8.33
N GLN A 50 6.62 -4.81 -7.87
CA GLN A 50 7.83 -5.41 -8.44
C GLN A 50 7.64 -5.76 -9.92
N LEU A 51 6.57 -6.48 -10.27
CA LEU A 51 6.36 -6.96 -11.64
C LEU A 51 6.22 -5.80 -12.63
N VAL A 52 5.48 -4.75 -12.27
CA VAL A 52 5.31 -3.56 -13.12
C VAL A 52 6.64 -2.82 -13.26
N ARG A 53 7.40 -2.67 -12.16
CA ARG A 53 8.74 -2.05 -12.20
C ARG A 53 9.70 -2.82 -13.11
N GLU A 54 9.70 -4.15 -13.05
CA GLU A 54 10.57 -4.99 -13.89
C GLU A 54 10.13 -4.99 -15.36
N GLN A 55 8.83 -4.86 -15.65
CA GLN A 55 8.31 -4.82 -17.02
C GLN A 55 8.53 -3.47 -17.72
N HIS A 56 8.58 -2.37 -16.95
CA HIS A 56 8.59 -0.99 -17.44
C HIS A 56 9.78 -0.17 -16.92
N GLU A 57 10.91 -0.82 -16.62
CA GLU A 57 12.09 -0.18 -16.03
C GLU A 57 12.56 1.06 -16.84
N ASP A 58 12.49 0.97 -18.17
CA ASP A 58 12.89 2.04 -19.10
C ASP A 58 11.81 3.13 -19.32
N GLU A 59 10.56 2.87 -18.94
CA GLU A 59 9.41 3.74 -19.22
C GLU A 59 9.03 4.63 -18.02
N GLY A 60 9.54 4.30 -16.84
CA GLY A 60 9.35 5.04 -15.59
C GLY A 60 8.13 4.57 -14.80
N VAL A 61 8.38 3.92 -13.66
CA VAL A 61 7.37 3.45 -12.71
C VAL A 61 7.60 4.10 -11.36
N VAL A 62 6.55 4.76 -10.83
CA VAL A 62 6.60 5.39 -9.50
C VAL A 62 5.76 4.60 -8.50
N LEU A 63 6.39 4.05 -7.48
CA LEU A 63 5.78 3.32 -6.37
C LEU A 63 5.62 4.26 -5.17
N VAL A 64 4.38 4.51 -4.75
CA VAL A 64 4.06 5.39 -3.62
C VAL A 64 3.53 4.57 -2.45
N GLY A 65 4.23 4.62 -1.33
CA GLY A 65 3.82 3.97 -0.08
C GLY A 65 3.13 4.92 0.87
N PHE A 66 2.32 4.37 1.78
CA PHE A 66 1.64 5.12 2.84
C PHE A 66 1.98 4.56 4.21
N GLY A 67 2.01 5.39 5.24
CA GLY A 67 2.15 4.95 6.63
C GLY A 67 1.42 5.87 7.58
N SER A 68 1.08 5.35 8.76
CA SER A 68 0.54 6.19 9.83
C SER A 68 1.02 5.78 11.20
N TYR A 69 1.21 6.76 12.08
CA TYR A 69 1.70 6.49 13.44
C TYR A 69 0.60 6.00 14.37
N ARG A 70 -0.59 6.62 14.36
CA ARG A 70 -1.76 6.19 15.14
C ARG A 70 -3.06 6.55 14.44
N GLY A 71 -4.19 6.24 15.08
CA GLY A 71 -5.48 6.79 14.68
C GLY A 71 -6.60 5.76 14.69
N SER A 72 -7.35 5.66 13.59
CA SER A 72 -8.41 4.68 13.43
C SER A 72 -8.58 4.23 11.98
N VAL A 73 -9.06 3.00 11.79
CA VAL A 73 -9.32 2.36 10.49
C VAL A 73 -10.69 1.69 10.47
N ILE A 74 -11.16 1.33 9.28
CA ILE A 74 -12.28 0.39 9.11
C ILE A 74 -11.68 -0.98 8.74
N ALA A 75 -12.01 -2.01 9.51
CA ALA A 75 -11.58 -3.39 9.26
C ALA A 75 -12.59 -4.39 9.86
N GLY A 76 -12.46 -5.68 9.52
CA GLY A 76 -13.18 -6.76 10.19
C GLY A 76 -12.28 -7.53 11.15
N GLN A 77 -12.85 -8.18 12.16
CA GLN A 77 -12.05 -9.04 13.07
C GLN A 77 -11.64 -10.39 12.43
N ARG A 78 -12.31 -10.77 11.33
CA ARG A 78 -12.03 -11.95 10.51
C ARG A 78 -12.70 -11.78 9.14
N TRP A 79 -12.39 -12.67 8.21
CA TRP A 79 -13.09 -12.74 6.92
C TRP A 79 -14.60 -12.89 7.13
N GLY A 80 -15.37 -12.05 6.41
CA GLY A 80 -16.83 -12.03 6.48
C GLY A 80 -17.43 -11.42 7.76
N ALA A 81 -16.62 -10.93 8.69
CA ALA A 81 -17.14 -10.17 9.83
C ALA A 81 -17.64 -8.79 9.38
N PRO A 82 -18.58 -8.18 10.14
CA PRO A 82 -18.97 -6.79 9.91
C PRO A 82 -17.75 -5.84 9.93
N MET A 83 -17.83 -4.78 9.12
CA MET A 83 -16.87 -3.69 9.17
C MET A 83 -17.02 -2.94 10.50
N GLU A 84 -15.92 -2.75 11.21
CA GLU A 84 -15.85 -2.04 12.48
C GLU A 84 -14.85 -0.91 12.39
N ARG A 85 -15.15 0.21 13.05
CA ARG A 85 -14.16 1.24 13.32
C ARG A 85 -13.25 0.76 14.44
N MET A 86 -11.97 0.57 14.12
CA MET A 86 -10.97 0.06 15.05
C MET A 86 -9.91 1.12 15.34
N VAL A 87 -9.43 1.14 16.58
CA VAL A 87 -8.33 2.01 17.00
C VAL A 87 -7.03 1.45 16.45
N VAL A 88 -6.22 2.32 15.84
CA VAL A 88 -4.82 2.05 15.53
C VAL A 88 -3.97 2.66 16.64
N PRO A 89 -3.33 1.84 17.50
CA PRO A 89 -2.50 2.35 18.57
C PRO A 89 -1.24 3.04 17.99
N ALA A 90 -0.48 3.69 18.87
CA ALA A 90 0.83 4.21 18.50
C ALA A 90 1.70 3.13 17.85
N ALA A 91 2.49 3.52 16.85
CA ALA A 91 3.36 2.59 16.16
C ALA A 91 4.40 1.98 17.10
N VAL A 92 4.75 0.73 16.84
CA VAL A 92 5.73 0.01 17.67
C VAL A 92 7.09 0.72 17.65
N PRO A 93 7.83 0.75 18.77
CA PRO A 93 9.14 1.38 18.81
C PRO A 93 10.07 0.88 17.70
N HIS A 94 10.86 1.80 17.15
CA HIS A 94 11.83 1.54 16.07
C HIS A 94 11.23 1.11 14.71
N SER A 95 9.90 1.15 14.53
CA SER A 95 9.26 1.10 13.21
C SER A 95 9.52 2.38 12.42
N TRP A 96 9.29 2.32 11.11
CA TRP A 96 9.37 3.51 10.25
C TRP A 96 8.45 4.63 10.75
N GLU A 97 7.19 4.30 11.06
CA GLU A 97 6.21 5.27 11.54
C GLU A 97 6.57 5.84 12.92
N SER A 98 7.17 5.03 13.80
CA SER A 98 7.65 5.51 15.10
C SER A 98 8.79 6.53 14.93
N LEU A 99 9.72 6.30 13.99
CA LEU A 99 10.82 7.23 13.71
C LEU A 99 10.32 8.52 13.05
N LEU A 100 9.41 8.41 12.09
CA LEU A 100 8.84 9.56 11.40
C LEU A 100 7.96 10.43 12.32
N HIS A 101 7.27 9.83 13.29
CA HIS A 101 6.56 10.60 14.32
C HIS A 101 7.53 11.43 15.18
N GLN A 102 8.71 10.88 15.48
CA GLN A 102 9.71 11.54 16.34
C GLN A 102 10.39 12.75 15.70
N THR A 103 10.28 12.94 14.37
CA THR A 103 10.84 14.12 13.69
C THR A 103 10.05 15.40 14.01
N ALA A 104 8.89 15.29 14.68
CA ALA A 104 8.03 16.41 15.12
C ALA A 104 7.41 17.26 13.99
N GLU A 105 7.38 16.75 12.75
CA GLU A 105 6.90 17.49 11.57
C GLU A 105 5.45 17.16 11.15
N GLY A 106 4.76 16.28 11.89
CA GLY A 106 3.40 15.87 11.52
C GLY A 106 3.38 15.07 10.22
N ASN A 107 2.44 15.40 9.31
CA ASN A 107 2.33 14.71 8.01
C ASN A 107 3.50 15.06 7.09
N GLN A 108 4.12 14.05 6.50
CA GLN A 108 5.36 14.20 5.72
C GLN A 108 5.23 13.49 4.36
N LEU A 109 5.83 14.09 3.33
CA LEU A 109 6.08 13.44 2.05
C LEU A 109 7.59 13.26 1.90
N LEU A 110 8.02 12.00 1.83
CA LEU A 110 9.42 11.63 1.74
C LEU A 110 9.72 11.12 0.33
N PHE A 111 10.86 11.53 -0.22
CA PHE A 111 11.37 11.00 -1.48
C PHE A 111 12.58 10.11 -1.21
N SER A 112 12.58 8.93 -1.81
CA SER A 112 13.57 7.90 -1.54
C SER A 112 14.99 8.30 -1.96
N ASP A 113 15.13 9.14 -3.00
CA ASP A 113 16.41 9.69 -3.42
C ASP A 113 17.07 10.54 -2.32
N GLU A 114 16.27 11.27 -1.54
CA GLU A 114 16.77 12.04 -0.39
C GLU A 114 17.09 11.12 0.79
N LEU A 115 16.22 10.14 1.06
CA LEU A 115 16.45 9.17 2.14
C LEU A 115 17.76 8.38 1.92
N ARG A 116 18.02 7.92 0.70
CA ARG A 116 19.23 7.15 0.31
C ARG A 116 20.54 7.87 0.62
N LYS A 117 20.54 9.19 0.79
CA LYS A 117 21.73 9.98 1.21
C LYS A 117 22.15 9.68 2.65
N HIS A 118 21.27 9.07 3.44
CA HIS A 118 21.50 8.72 4.84
C HIS A 118 21.52 7.20 5.01
N ALA A 119 22.68 6.63 5.33
CA ALA A 119 22.88 5.18 5.41
C ALA A 119 21.91 4.46 6.38
N ASP A 120 21.55 5.12 7.48
CA ASP A 120 20.61 4.56 8.46
C ASP A 120 19.22 4.27 7.87
N THR A 121 18.85 4.94 6.77
CA THR A 121 17.56 4.75 6.12
C THR A 121 17.49 3.48 5.27
N LEU A 122 18.64 2.88 4.96
CA LEU A 122 18.73 1.61 4.24
C LEU A 122 18.63 0.39 5.18
N SER A 123 18.45 0.63 6.48
CA SER A 123 18.25 -0.43 7.46
C SER A 123 16.86 -1.04 7.35
N VAL A 124 16.76 -2.36 7.56
CA VAL A 124 15.47 -3.06 7.65
C VAL A 124 14.76 -2.65 8.95
N ARG A 125 13.53 -2.14 8.82
CA ARG A 125 12.65 -1.83 9.96
C ARG A 125 11.24 -2.33 9.69
N GLY A 126 10.44 -2.46 10.74
CA GLY A 126 9.02 -2.74 10.57
C GLY A 126 8.32 -1.58 9.88
N HIS A 127 7.50 -1.89 8.88
CA HIS A 127 6.54 -0.99 8.23
C HIS A 127 5.13 -1.54 8.44
N ARG A 128 4.21 -0.74 8.98
CA ARG A 128 2.85 -1.16 9.32
C ARG A 128 2.04 -1.46 8.05
N ALA A 129 1.34 -2.58 8.05
CA ALA A 129 0.53 -3.10 6.96
C ALA A 129 -0.78 -3.71 7.51
N ILE A 130 -1.70 -2.84 7.92
CA ILE A 130 -3.04 -3.25 8.37
C ILE A 130 -3.91 -3.54 7.15
N GLY A 131 -4.29 -4.82 6.97
CA GLY A 131 -5.19 -5.23 5.90
C GLY A 131 -6.68 -5.11 6.26
N VAL A 132 -7.52 -5.80 5.49
CA VAL A 132 -8.98 -5.86 5.71
C VAL A 132 -9.37 -6.58 7.01
N ILE A 133 -8.45 -7.35 7.59
CA ILE A 133 -8.58 -7.97 8.91
C ILE A 133 -7.62 -7.29 9.87
N TYR A 134 -8.12 -6.91 11.04
CA TYR A 134 -7.31 -6.26 12.05
C TYR A 134 -7.75 -6.62 13.46
N ASP A 135 -6.78 -6.81 14.35
CA ASP A 135 -6.97 -6.92 15.80
C ASP A 135 -5.99 -5.98 16.49
N PRO A 136 -6.45 -4.85 17.06
CA PRO A 136 -5.58 -3.88 17.74
C PRO A 136 -4.75 -4.48 18.88
N ARG A 137 -5.20 -5.60 19.47
CA ARG A 137 -4.47 -6.28 20.57
C ARG A 137 -3.28 -7.08 20.05
N GLN A 138 -3.23 -7.35 18.74
CA GLN A 138 -2.17 -8.09 18.06
C GLN A 138 -1.38 -7.18 17.11
N GLU A 139 -1.29 -5.88 17.43
CA GLU A 139 -0.71 -4.85 16.58
C GLU A 139 0.67 -5.21 16.02
N SER A 140 1.54 -5.80 16.83
CA SER A 140 2.91 -6.14 16.44
C SER A 140 3.00 -7.12 15.26
N ARG A 141 1.92 -7.85 14.96
CA ARG A 141 1.87 -8.78 13.82
C ARG A 141 1.66 -8.08 12.47
N ASN A 142 1.30 -6.81 12.47
CA ASN A 142 1.03 -6.05 11.25
C ASN A 142 2.26 -5.35 10.70
N TYR A 143 3.47 -5.72 11.14
CA TYR A 143 4.71 -5.06 10.70
C TYR A 143 5.49 -5.94 9.73
N VAL A 144 5.66 -5.44 8.51
CA VAL A 144 6.43 -6.09 7.45
C VAL A 144 7.86 -5.55 7.47
N PRO A 145 8.88 -6.42 7.56
CA PRO A 145 10.28 -6.00 7.42
C PRO A 145 10.49 -5.26 6.09
N THR A 146 11.00 -4.04 6.14
CA THR A 146 11.04 -3.12 5.00
C THR A 146 12.29 -2.26 5.01
N ILE A 147 12.92 -2.14 3.85
CA ILE A 147 13.87 -1.07 3.55
C ILE A 147 13.10 0.01 2.78
N LEU A 148 12.72 1.11 3.45
CA LEU A 148 11.75 2.07 2.92
C LEU A 148 12.15 2.67 1.56
N PRO A 149 13.41 3.13 1.36
CA PRO A 149 13.80 3.74 0.10
C PRO A 149 13.93 2.76 -1.06
N GLU A 150 14.05 1.45 -0.77
CA GLU A 150 14.07 0.39 -1.79
C GLU A 150 12.67 -0.10 -2.14
N ARG A 151 11.72 0.02 -1.20
CA ARG A 151 10.34 -0.45 -1.40
C ARG A 151 9.48 0.54 -2.16
N TYR A 152 9.74 1.84 -2.03
CA TYR A 152 8.95 2.92 -2.62
C TYR A 152 9.88 4.00 -3.18
N ASP A 153 9.40 4.82 -4.11
CA ASP A 153 10.11 6.04 -4.53
C ASP A 153 9.64 7.27 -3.76
N ALA A 154 8.39 7.24 -3.29
CA ALA A 154 7.84 8.24 -2.41
C ALA A 154 7.04 7.58 -1.27
N PHE A 155 7.05 8.20 -0.10
CA PHE A 155 6.31 7.72 1.06
C PHE A 155 5.51 8.84 1.70
N LEU A 156 4.19 8.67 1.75
CA LEU A 156 3.30 9.58 2.43
C LEU A 156 3.05 9.10 3.86
N PHE A 157 3.61 9.84 4.82
CA PHE A 157 3.41 9.60 6.23
C PHE A 157 2.29 10.50 6.76
N ILE A 158 1.30 9.88 7.42
CA ILE A 158 0.17 10.54 8.04
C ILE A 158 0.25 10.30 9.55
N ASP A 159 0.49 11.34 10.35
CA ASP A 159 0.77 11.15 11.78
C ASP A 159 -0.43 10.53 12.53
N GLU A 160 -1.63 11.04 12.24
CA GLU A 160 -2.87 10.54 12.81
C GLU A 160 -3.91 10.29 11.72
N SER A 161 -4.30 9.03 11.57
CA SER A 161 -5.32 8.60 10.62
C SER A 161 -6.73 8.65 11.22
N THR A 162 -7.72 8.94 10.40
CA THR A 162 -9.14 8.79 10.78
C THR A 162 -9.78 7.73 9.91
N ALA A 163 -10.57 6.85 10.53
CA ALA A 163 -11.29 5.81 9.81
C ALA A 163 -12.18 6.42 8.73
N LEU A 164 -12.16 5.82 7.54
CA LEU A 164 -13.06 6.21 6.46
C LEU A 164 -14.51 6.06 6.90
N HIS A 165 -15.40 6.87 6.32
CA HIS A 165 -16.83 6.68 6.44
C HIS A 165 -17.28 5.78 5.29
N PRO A 166 -17.66 4.51 5.55
CA PRO A 166 -18.14 3.64 4.48
C PRO A 166 -19.37 4.28 3.84
N LEU A 167 -19.43 4.27 2.51
CA LEU A 167 -20.69 4.54 1.83
C LEU A 167 -21.72 3.50 2.30
N HIS A 168 -23.01 3.84 2.27
CA HIS A 168 -24.08 2.91 2.63
C HIS A 168 -24.10 1.73 1.66
N VAL A 169 -23.26 0.73 1.90
CA VAL A 169 -23.32 -0.56 1.24
C VAL A 169 -24.38 -1.32 2.02
N ALA A 170 -25.64 -1.21 1.59
CA ALA A 170 -26.58 -2.28 1.89
C ALA A 170 -26.18 -3.42 0.95
N PRO A 171 -25.53 -4.51 1.42
CA PRO A 171 -25.38 -5.68 0.59
C PRO A 171 -26.79 -6.14 0.26
N ASP A 172 -27.20 -5.92 -0.98
CA ASP A 172 -28.41 -6.51 -1.53
C ASP A 172 -28.08 -8.00 -1.66
N ALA A 173 -28.40 -8.78 -0.62
CA ALA A 173 -28.05 -10.19 -0.53
C ALA A 173 -28.63 -11.02 -1.69
N ASP A 174 -29.62 -10.45 -2.39
CA ASP A 174 -30.29 -11.02 -3.55
C ASP A 174 -29.61 -10.67 -4.89
N LYS A 175 -28.57 -9.82 -4.89
CA LYS A 175 -27.80 -9.49 -6.09
C LYS A 175 -26.41 -10.10 -6.04
N PRO A 176 -26.02 -10.91 -7.05
CA PRO A 176 -24.62 -11.26 -7.21
C PRO A 176 -23.79 -9.96 -7.34
N PRO A 177 -22.59 -9.92 -6.75
CA PRO A 177 -21.73 -8.75 -6.82
C PRO A 177 -21.45 -8.37 -8.28
N ASP A 178 -21.36 -7.08 -8.57
CA ASP A 178 -20.95 -6.59 -9.88
C ASP A 178 -19.51 -7.06 -10.16
N LEU A 179 -19.36 -7.87 -11.20
CA LEU A 179 -18.11 -8.52 -11.58
C LEU A 179 -17.40 -7.77 -12.72
N TYR A 180 -17.81 -6.54 -13.06
CA TYR A 180 -17.19 -5.77 -14.14
C TYR A 180 -15.64 -5.76 -14.04
N PRO A 181 -14.90 -6.02 -15.13
CA PRO A 181 -15.37 -6.26 -16.51
C PRO A 181 -15.67 -7.73 -16.86
N TRP A 182 -15.62 -8.63 -15.90
CA TRP A 182 -15.71 -10.09 -16.09
C TRP A 182 -17.08 -10.69 -15.71
N GLY A 183 -18.09 -9.85 -15.45
CA GLY A 183 -19.42 -10.29 -15.03
C GLY A 183 -20.28 -10.75 -16.20
N VAL A 184 -20.62 -12.04 -16.20
CA VAL A 184 -21.74 -12.60 -16.99
C VAL A 184 -23.07 -12.12 -16.41
#